data_AF-A0A4V1GDH6-F1
#
_entry.id   AF-A0A4V1GDH6-F1
#
_cell.length_a   1.000
_cell.length_b   1.000
_cell.length_c   1.000
_cell.angle_alpha   90.00
_cell.angle_beta   90.00
_cell.angle_gamma   90.00
#
_symmetry.space_group_name_H-M   'P 1'
#
loop_
_entity.id
_entity.type
_entity.pdbx_description
1 polymer ?
#
loop_
_entity_poly.entity_id
_entity_poly.type
_entity_poly.pdbx_seq_one_letter_code
_entity_poly.pdbx_strand_id
1 'polypeptide(L)'
;MANILELDHKQARAFLLDGKSYVNFDLPEYFNFDPILQAVSSKMGGYDVNYFFDPEDGGRKKKDPRDRHDVNKVIYGNKDGELAWRPFEIINPVLYVGLVHYITKEDNWSVIKKRFSELRRGCNIEVASIPVQPSKRKARKRSKYVLGGRNLSKTVRLKVLSFDMS
;
A
#
# COMPACT_ATOMS: atom_id res chain seq x y z
N MET A 1 18.31 -9.67 -1.44
CA MET A 1 16.87 -9.67 -1.08
C MET A 1 16.17 -8.99 -2.23
N ALA A 2 15.12 -9.58 -2.79
CA ALA A 2 14.46 -9.02 -3.97
C ALA A 2 13.54 -7.86 -3.57
N ASN A 3 13.64 -6.77 -4.32
CA ASN A 3 12.76 -5.60 -4.18
C ASN A 3 11.46 -5.84 -4.97
N ILE A 4 10.34 -5.28 -4.52
CA ILE A 4 9.07 -5.30 -5.29
C ILE A 4 9.23 -4.85 -6.76
N LEU A 5 10.13 -3.91 -7.06
CA LEU A 5 10.38 -3.42 -8.42
C LEU A 5 11.06 -4.45 -9.35
N GLU A 6 11.66 -5.50 -8.78
CA GLU A 6 12.23 -6.63 -9.54
C GLU A 6 11.16 -7.68 -9.89
N LEU A 7 9.96 -7.56 -9.33
CA LEU A 7 8.85 -8.48 -9.56
C LEU A 7 8.08 -8.12 -10.84
N ASP A 8 7.53 -9.15 -11.48
CA ASP A 8 6.53 -8.98 -12.52
C ASP A 8 5.23 -8.37 -11.94
N HIS A 9 4.40 -7.77 -12.79
CA HIS A 9 3.15 -7.12 -12.38
C HIS A 9 2.21 -8.08 -11.61
N LYS A 10 2.14 -9.36 -11.98
CA LYS A 10 1.32 -10.36 -11.26
C LYS A 10 1.91 -10.69 -9.89
N GLN A 11 3.22 -10.80 -9.81
CA GLN A 11 3.94 -11.08 -8.56
C GLN A 11 3.85 -9.88 -7.60
N ALA A 12 3.98 -8.65 -8.12
CA ALA A 12 3.79 -7.43 -7.37
C ALA A 12 2.36 -7.31 -6.83
N ARG A 13 1.35 -7.70 -7.63
CA ARG A 13 -0.04 -7.76 -7.17
C ARG A 13 -0.20 -8.72 -6.01
N ALA A 14 0.29 -9.96 -6.14
CA ALA A 14 0.21 -10.95 -5.08
C ALA A 14 0.92 -10.48 -3.80
N PHE A 15 2.08 -9.84 -3.94
CA PHE A 15 2.83 -9.25 -2.83
C PHE A 15 2.04 -8.16 -2.10
N LEU A 16 1.41 -7.25 -2.83
CA LEU A 16 0.65 -6.13 -2.25
C LEU A 16 -0.70 -6.59 -1.66
N LEU A 17 -1.30 -7.67 -2.18
CA LEU A 17 -2.53 -8.26 -1.66
C LEU A 17 -2.31 -9.20 -0.47
N ASP A 18 -1.07 -9.42 -0.04
CA ASP A 18 -0.77 -10.08 1.24
C ASP A 18 -1.25 -9.18 2.38
N GLY A 19 -1.99 -9.73 3.35
CA GLY A 19 -2.46 -9.03 4.54
C GLY A 19 -1.34 -8.39 5.36
N LYS A 20 -0.10 -8.89 5.24
CA LYS A 20 1.09 -8.26 5.85
C LYS A 20 1.56 -6.99 5.14
N SER A 21 1.22 -6.82 3.87
CA SER A 21 1.49 -5.59 3.10
C SER A 21 0.43 -4.52 3.36
N TYR A 22 -0.78 -4.94 3.71
CA TYR A 22 -1.93 -4.06 3.81
C TYR A 22 -1.88 -3.11 5.02
N VAL A 23 -1.32 -3.58 6.15
CA VAL A 23 -1.20 -2.78 7.38
C VAL A 23 0.28 -2.59 7.76
N ASN A 24 0.69 -1.34 8.02
CA ASN A 24 2.08 -0.99 8.33
C ASN A 24 2.44 -1.01 9.83
N PHE A 25 1.46 -1.17 10.73
CA PHE A 25 1.64 -1.23 12.18
C PHE A 25 1.37 -2.63 12.74
N ASP A 26 1.88 -2.93 13.93
CA ASP A 26 1.71 -4.25 14.55
C ASP A 26 0.27 -4.42 15.02
N LEU A 27 -0.33 -5.54 14.61
CA LEU A 27 -1.64 -5.96 15.04
C LEU A 27 -1.53 -7.30 15.77
N PRO A 28 -2.39 -7.55 16.75
CA PRO A 28 -2.49 -8.87 17.39
C PRO A 28 -2.65 -10.00 16.38
N GLU A 29 -2.15 -11.19 16.73
CA GLU A 29 -2.04 -12.33 15.81
C GLU A 29 -3.37 -12.86 15.26
N TYR A 30 -4.48 -12.52 15.91
CA TYR A 30 -5.83 -12.88 15.51
C TYR A 30 -6.39 -12.02 14.38
N PHE A 31 -5.76 -10.89 14.04
CA PHE A 31 -6.13 -10.12 12.85
C PHE A 31 -5.57 -10.79 11.60
N ASN A 32 -6.47 -11.15 10.68
CA ASN A 32 -6.13 -11.67 9.37
C ASN A 32 -6.94 -10.97 8.29
N PHE A 33 -6.27 -10.20 7.42
CA PHE A 33 -6.90 -9.48 6.32
C PHE A 33 -6.88 -10.24 5.00
N ASP A 34 -6.15 -11.36 4.90
CA ASP A 34 -6.10 -12.15 3.66
C ASP A 34 -7.50 -12.53 3.15
N PRO A 35 -8.44 -13.02 3.99
CA PRO A 35 -9.75 -13.44 3.50
C PRO A 35 -10.55 -12.29 2.88
N ILE A 36 -10.52 -11.11 3.49
CA ILE A 36 -11.29 -9.95 3.01
C ILE A 36 -10.65 -9.35 1.74
N LEU A 37 -9.32 -9.27 1.68
CA LEU A 37 -8.61 -8.77 0.50
C LEU A 37 -8.84 -9.68 -0.72
N GLN A 38 -8.80 -11.00 -0.52
CA GLN A 38 -9.09 -11.97 -1.59
C GLN A 38 -10.56 -11.90 -2.01
N ALA A 39 -11.50 -11.85 -1.06
CA ALA A 39 -12.93 -11.74 -1.37
C ALA A 39 -13.24 -10.48 -2.20
N VAL A 40 -12.66 -9.33 -1.83
CA VAL A 40 -12.79 -8.08 -2.58
C VAL A 40 -12.12 -8.20 -3.95
N SER A 41 -10.90 -8.72 -4.03
CA SER A 41 -10.17 -8.90 -5.30
C SER A 41 -10.92 -9.81 -6.27
N SER A 42 -11.52 -10.89 -5.79
CA SER A 42 -12.35 -11.80 -6.59
C SER A 42 -13.64 -11.12 -7.06
N LYS A 43 -14.34 -10.40 -6.17
CA LYS A 43 -15.55 -9.65 -6.54
C LYS A 43 -15.27 -8.51 -7.51
N MET A 44 -14.10 -7.87 -7.40
CA MET A 44 -13.70 -6.81 -8.31
C MET A 44 -13.53 -7.30 -9.73
N GLY A 45 -13.12 -8.55 -9.98
CA GLY A 45 -13.27 -9.20 -11.29
C GLY A 45 -12.76 -8.45 -12.54
N GLY A 46 -11.90 -7.43 -12.37
CA GLY A 46 -11.47 -6.53 -13.44
C GLY A 46 -12.33 -5.27 -13.64
N TYR A 47 -13.44 -5.11 -12.91
CA TYR A 47 -14.19 -3.86 -12.82
C TYR A 47 -13.36 -2.75 -12.18
N ASP A 48 -13.63 -1.53 -12.61
CA ASP A 48 -13.06 -0.35 -12.00
C ASP A 48 -13.62 -0.12 -10.58
N VAL A 49 -12.81 0.45 -9.69
CA VAL A 49 -13.19 0.70 -8.29
C VAL A 49 -14.44 1.58 -8.18
N ASN A 50 -14.66 2.48 -9.15
CA ASN A 50 -15.81 3.37 -9.21
C ASN A 50 -17.14 2.61 -9.33
N TYR A 51 -17.12 1.38 -9.84
CA TYR A 51 -18.31 0.53 -9.93
C TYR A 51 -18.90 0.25 -8.54
N PHE A 52 -18.05 0.13 -7.52
CA PHE A 52 -18.41 -0.22 -6.15
C PHE A 52 -18.84 0.98 -5.30
N PHE A 53 -18.84 2.19 -5.86
CA PHE A 53 -19.28 3.37 -5.12
C PHE A 53 -20.80 3.41 -5.00
N ASP A 54 -21.27 3.96 -3.89
CA ASP A 54 -22.69 4.10 -3.64
C ASP A 54 -23.33 5.06 -4.66
N PRO A 55 -24.58 4.80 -5.08
CA PRO A 55 -25.31 5.77 -5.89
C PRO A 55 -25.63 7.05 -5.08
N GLU A 56 -25.57 8.17 -5.78
CA GLU A 56 -26.00 9.50 -5.38
C GLU A 56 -27.19 9.93 -6.27
N ASP A 57 -28.02 10.86 -5.79
CA ASP A 57 -29.09 11.50 -6.56
C ASP A 57 -30.00 10.51 -7.34
N GLY A 58 -30.52 9.50 -6.63
CA GLY A 58 -31.42 8.51 -7.23
C GLY A 58 -30.75 7.59 -8.26
N GLY A 59 -29.41 7.46 -8.23
CA GLY A 59 -28.66 6.55 -9.09
C GLY A 59 -28.00 7.19 -10.32
N ARG A 60 -28.13 8.52 -10.48
CA ARG A 60 -27.58 9.25 -11.64
C ARG A 60 -26.08 9.55 -11.50
N LYS A 61 -25.57 9.60 -10.28
CA LYS A 61 -24.17 9.85 -9.97
C LYS A 61 -23.68 8.83 -8.94
N LYS A 62 -22.37 8.64 -8.83
CA LYS A 62 -21.74 7.86 -7.77
C LYS A 62 -21.20 8.81 -6.70
N LYS A 63 -21.42 8.49 -5.43
CA LYS A 63 -20.84 9.23 -4.31
C LYS A 63 -19.33 9.03 -4.32
N ASP A 64 -18.59 10.12 -4.28
CA ASP A 64 -17.15 10.07 -4.22
C ASP A 64 -16.71 9.72 -2.79
N PRO A 65 -15.86 8.69 -2.57
CA PRO A 65 -15.30 8.41 -1.26
C PRO A 65 -14.51 9.59 -0.67
N ARG A 66 -14.03 10.52 -1.50
CA ARG A 66 -13.33 11.75 -1.05
C ARG A 66 -14.24 12.69 -0.26
N ASP A 67 -15.55 12.63 -0.49
CA ASP A 67 -16.54 13.48 0.18
C ASP A 67 -17.03 12.86 1.52
N ARG A 68 -16.38 11.78 1.97
CA ARG A 68 -16.78 10.99 3.14
C ARG A 68 -15.64 10.89 4.15
N HIS A 69 -15.92 11.29 5.39
CA HIS A 69 -14.93 11.26 6.47
C HIS A 69 -14.71 9.87 7.11
N ASP A 70 -15.57 8.89 6.81
CA ASP A 70 -15.67 7.59 7.51
C ASP A 70 -15.29 6.36 6.65
N VAL A 71 -14.70 6.60 5.49
CA VAL A 71 -14.32 5.57 4.49
C VAL A 71 -13.24 4.63 5.03
N ASN A 72 -12.19 5.22 5.57
CA ASN A 72 -11.11 4.51 6.25
C ASN A 72 -11.46 4.34 7.73
N LYS A 73 -10.81 3.38 8.39
CA LYS A 73 -11.06 3.09 9.81
C LYS A 73 -9.86 3.49 10.66
N VAL A 74 -10.11 4.33 11.66
CA VAL A 74 -9.10 4.76 12.63
C VAL A 74 -9.13 3.82 13.84
N ILE A 75 -7.97 3.29 14.20
CA ILE A 75 -7.71 2.51 15.40
C ILE A 75 -6.77 3.32 16.27
N TYR A 76 -7.05 3.40 17.57
CA TYR A 76 -6.17 4.07 18.52
C TYR A 76 -5.28 3.04 19.21
N GLY A 77 -3.97 3.18 19.05
CA GLY A 77 -2.99 2.39 19.78
C GLY A 77 -2.42 3.17 20.95
N ASN A 78 -2.21 2.50 22.08
CA ASN A 78 -1.44 2.99 23.21
C ASN A 78 -0.17 2.15 23.32
N LYS A 79 0.99 2.79 23.24
CA LYS A 79 2.28 2.08 23.31
C LYS A 79 2.94 2.19 24.70
N ASP A 80 2.72 3.29 25.43
CA ASP A 80 3.60 3.68 26.53
C ASP A 80 2.89 4.09 27.83
N GLY A 81 1.57 3.94 27.95
CA GLY A 81 0.85 4.25 29.18
C GLY A 81 0.74 5.76 29.45
N GLU A 82 -0.41 6.15 29.96
CA GLU A 82 -0.79 7.48 30.46
C GLU A 82 -0.98 8.65 29.47
N LEU A 83 -0.18 8.91 28.42
CA LEU A 83 -0.35 10.21 27.68
C LEU A 83 -0.16 10.25 26.14
N ALA A 84 -0.13 9.13 25.41
CA ALA A 84 0.02 9.19 23.94
C ALA A 84 -0.83 8.16 23.18
N TRP A 85 -2.10 8.49 22.92
CA TRP A 85 -2.90 7.77 21.92
C TRP A 85 -2.42 8.16 20.52
N ARG A 86 -1.97 7.18 19.74
CA ARG A 86 -1.62 7.38 18.32
C ARG A 86 -2.74 6.84 17.44
N PRO A 87 -3.38 7.66 16.59
CA PRO A 87 -4.31 7.15 15.59
C PRO A 87 -3.54 6.42 14.50
N PHE A 88 -3.99 5.20 14.19
CA PHE A 88 -3.58 4.40 13.06
C PHE A 88 -4.76 4.25 12.12
N GLU A 89 -4.57 4.50 10.83
CA GLU A 89 -5.64 4.44 9.86
C GLU A 89 -5.49 3.22 8.96
N ILE A 90 -6.56 2.44 8.85
CA ILE A 90 -6.69 1.32 7.91
C ILE A 90 -7.49 1.82 6.72
N ILE A 91 -6.86 1.79 5.54
CA ILE A 91 -7.47 2.15 4.26
C ILE A 91 -8.62 1.19 3.97
N ASN A 92 -9.76 1.66 3.47
CA ASN A 92 -10.85 0.77 3.06
C ASN A 92 -10.36 -0.38 2.13
N PRO A 93 -10.69 -1.66 2.41
CA PRO A 93 -10.24 -2.79 1.58
C PRO A 93 -10.61 -2.66 0.10
N VAL A 94 -11.78 -2.10 -0.22
CA VAL A 94 -12.23 -1.89 -1.61
C VAL A 94 -11.31 -0.90 -2.32
N LEU A 95 -11.02 0.25 -1.69
CA LEU A 95 -10.13 1.25 -2.26
C LEU A 95 -8.70 0.73 -2.40
N TYR A 96 -8.21 0.02 -1.39
CA TYR A 96 -6.88 -0.57 -1.42
C TYR A 96 -6.72 -1.58 -2.55
N VAL A 97 -7.65 -2.54 -2.67
CA VAL A 97 -7.61 -3.55 -3.74
C VAL A 97 -7.75 -2.89 -5.10
N GLY A 98 -8.63 -1.89 -5.25
CA GLY A 98 -8.78 -1.12 -6.48
C GLY A 98 -7.47 -0.43 -6.90
N LEU A 99 -6.80 0.23 -5.95
CA LEU A 99 -5.49 0.85 -6.19
C LEU A 99 -4.45 -0.18 -6.60
N VAL A 100 -4.35 -1.29 -5.85
CA VAL A 100 -3.39 -2.36 -6.15
C VAL A 100 -3.64 -2.93 -7.54
N HIS A 101 -4.90 -3.21 -7.91
CA HIS A 101 -5.27 -3.69 -9.23
C HIS A 101 -4.86 -2.70 -10.31
N TYR A 102 -5.09 -1.40 -10.10
CA TYR A 102 -4.75 -0.34 -11.03
C TYR A 102 -3.24 -0.21 -11.26
N ILE A 103 -2.44 -0.09 -10.20
CA ILE A 103 -0.99 0.11 -10.32
C ILE A 103 -0.27 -1.14 -10.85
N THR A 104 -0.86 -2.33 -10.65
CA THR A 104 -0.31 -3.62 -11.13
C THR A 104 -0.92 -4.11 -12.45
N LYS A 105 -1.65 -3.24 -13.16
CA LYS A 105 -1.86 -3.44 -14.61
C LYS A 105 -0.49 -3.44 -15.30
N GLU A 106 -0.31 -4.28 -16.30
CA GLU A 106 0.99 -4.50 -16.95
C GLU A 106 1.62 -3.18 -17.44
N ASP A 107 0.84 -2.38 -18.17
CA ASP A 107 1.26 -1.07 -18.66
C ASP A 107 1.64 -0.11 -17.52
N ASN A 108 0.78 0.03 -16.52
CA ASN A 108 1.03 0.92 -15.37
C ASN A 108 2.26 0.49 -14.57
N TRP A 109 2.44 -0.81 -14.35
CA TRP A 109 3.59 -1.35 -13.64
C TRP A 109 4.89 -1.12 -14.42
N SER A 110 4.84 -1.23 -15.75
CA SER A 110 5.97 -0.92 -16.62
C SER A 110 6.37 0.57 -16.51
N VAL A 111 5.38 1.47 -16.47
CA VAL A 111 5.60 2.92 -16.28
C VAL A 111 6.24 3.20 -14.92
N ILE A 112 5.74 2.57 -13.85
CA ILE A 112 6.30 2.70 -12.50
C ILE A 112 7.77 2.24 -12.49
N LYS A 113 8.07 1.04 -13.01
CA LYS A 113 9.45 0.52 -13.08
C LYS A 113 10.37 1.43 -13.87
N LYS A 114 9.92 1.93 -15.02
CA LYS A 114 10.67 2.88 -15.86
C LYS A 114 10.97 4.15 -15.08
N ARG A 115 9.99 4.73 -14.40
CA ARG A 115 10.15 5.97 -13.65
C ARG A 115 11.16 5.83 -12.51
N PHE A 116 11.11 4.73 -11.76
CA PHE A 116 12.11 4.45 -10.72
C PHE A 116 13.52 4.27 -11.31
N SER A 117 13.64 3.64 -12.49
CA SER A 117 14.92 3.50 -13.18
C SER A 117 15.50 4.86 -13.60
N GLU A 118 14.67 5.74 -14.16
CA GLU A 118 15.06 7.11 -14.55
C GLU A 118 15.53 7.93 -13.35
N LEU A 119 14.81 7.87 -12.23
CA LEU A 119 15.17 8.61 -11.01
C LEU A 119 16.48 8.11 -10.37
N ARG A 120 16.82 6.83 -10.56
CA ARG A 120 18.10 6.26 -10.14
C ARG A 120 19.25 6.60 -11.09
N ARG A 121 18.95 6.86 -12.37
CA ARG A 121 19.97 7.15 -13.37
C ARG A 121 20.64 8.50 -13.09
N GLY A 122 21.93 8.48 -12.80
CA GLY A 122 22.73 9.69 -12.58
C GLY A 122 22.63 10.27 -11.15
N CYS A 123 21.94 9.59 -10.24
CA CYS A 123 21.86 9.98 -8.82
C CYS A 123 22.22 8.79 -7.94
N ASN A 124 23.13 8.99 -6.97
CA ASN A 124 23.48 7.96 -5.99
C ASN A 124 22.42 7.88 -4.86
N ILE A 125 21.15 8.02 -5.21
CA ILE A 125 20.02 8.08 -4.28
C ILE A 125 19.48 6.66 -4.10
N GLU A 126 19.73 6.10 -2.92
CA GLU A 126 19.10 4.85 -2.50
C GLU A 126 17.81 5.13 -1.73
N VAL A 127 16.69 4.56 -2.18
CA VAL A 127 15.41 4.65 -1.47
C VAL A 127 15.29 3.46 -0.52
N ALA A 128 15.59 3.69 0.76
CA ALA A 128 15.52 2.67 1.82
C ALA A 128 14.08 2.22 2.13
N SER A 129 13.07 2.99 1.73
CA SER A 129 11.65 2.73 2.00
C SER A 129 10.98 1.81 0.98
N ILE A 130 11.69 1.29 -0.03
CA ILE A 130 11.06 0.37 -0.98
C ILE A 130 10.84 -1.00 -0.30
N PRO A 131 9.64 -1.58 -0.36
CA PRO A 131 9.36 -2.89 0.21
C PRO A 131 10.26 -3.99 -0.38
N VAL A 132 10.78 -4.82 0.52
CA VAL A 132 11.67 -5.93 0.17
C VAL A 132 11.05 -7.23 0.63
N GLN A 133 11.07 -8.25 -0.25
CA GLN A 133 10.62 -9.58 0.10
C GLN A 133 11.64 -10.26 1.04
N PRO A 134 11.22 -10.74 2.23
CA PRO A 134 12.11 -11.46 3.12
C PRO A 134 12.57 -12.77 2.47
N SER A 135 13.86 -13.08 2.57
CA SER A 135 14.42 -14.36 2.10
C SER A 135 13.78 -15.54 2.84
N LYS A 136 13.60 -16.70 2.17
CA LYS A 136 13.00 -17.94 2.74
C LYS A 136 13.56 -18.33 4.13
N ARG A 137 14.84 -18.06 4.39
CA ARG A 137 15.51 -18.34 5.69
C ARG A 137 15.01 -17.48 6.87
N LYS A 138 14.48 -16.28 6.61
CA LYS A 138 13.95 -15.34 7.61
C LYS A 138 12.42 -15.35 7.73
N ALA A 139 11.72 -16.06 6.82
CA ALA A 139 10.27 -16.25 6.86
C ALA A 139 9.78 -17.16 8.01
N ARG A 140 10.70 -17.80 8.73
CA ARG A 140 10.42 -18.73 9.84
C ARG A 140 9.90 -18.04 11.11
N LYS A 141 10.04 -16.71 11.20
CA LYS A 141 9.27 -15.85 12.12
C LYS A 141 8.26 -15.09 11.24
N ARG A 142 7.05 -14.81 11.72
CA ARG A 142 6.03 -13.95 11.04
C ARG A 142 6.59 -12.53 10.81
N SER A 143 7.57 -12.39 9.93
CA SER A 143 8.26 -11.15 9.65
C SER A 143 7.49 -10.41 8.56
N LYS A 144 7.12 -9.17 8.86
CA LYS A 144 6.58 -8.23 7.88
C LYS A 144 7.58 -7.96 6.77
N TYR A 145 7.09 -7.39 5.66
CA TYR A 145 7.95 -6.81 4.63
C TYR A 145 8.82 -5.73 5.25
N VAL A 146 10.12 -5.83 5.01
CA VAL A 146 11.12 -5.00 5.69
C VAL A 146 11.46 -3.83 4.78
N LEU A 147 11.39 -2.61 5.32
CA LEU A 147 12.02 -1.45 4.68
C LEU A 147 13.54 -1.68 4.75
N GLY A 148 14.22 -1.59 3.61
CA GLY A 148 15.64 -1.91 3.47
C GLY A 148 16.54 -1.05 4.34
N GLY A 149 16.71 -1.43 5.61
CA GLY A 149 17.63 -0.79 6.55
C GLY A 149 19.07 -1.22 6.26
N ARG A 150 19.77 -0.50 5.39
CA ARG A 150 21.23 -0.37 5.46
C ARG A 150 21.52 0.97 6.13
N ASN A 151 22.37 0.97 7.15
CA ASN A 151 22.74 2.14 7.95
C ASN A 151 23.11 3.33 7.06
N LEU A 152 22.17 4.24 6.82
CA LEU A 152 22.40 5.51 6.15
C LEU A 152 22.40 6.59 7.21
N SER A 153 23.57 6.78 7.82
CA SER A 153 23.96 8.07 8.38
C SER A 153 23.95 9.07 7.23
N LYS A 154 22.81 9.75 7.04
CA LYS A 154 22.62 11.08 6.46
C LYS A 154 21.12 11.28 6.21
N THR A 155 20.49 11.97 7.16
CA THR A 155 19.15 12.55 7.06
C THR A 155 19.02 13.36 5.77
N VAL A 156 18.30 12.85 4.77
CA VAL A 156 17.82 13.65 3.66
C VAL A 156 16.39 14.08 4.00
N ARG A 157 16.24 15.35 4.44
CA ARG A 157 14.94 16.02 4.51
C ARG A 157 14.41 16.16 3.08
N LEU A 158 13.43 15.36 2.71
CA LEU A 158 12.66 15.60 1.48
C LEU A 158 11.72 16.78 1.74
N LYS A 159 12.06 17.91 1.13
CA LYS A 159 11.18 19.07 0.99
C LYS A 159 10.01 18.64 0.10
N VAL A 160 8.79 18.79 0.62
CA VAL A 160 7.54 18.47 -0.07
C VAL A 160 7.53 19.19 -1.42
N LEU A 161 7.62 18.45 -2.51
CA LEU A 161 7.34 18.96 -3.86
C LEU A 161 5.82 18.92 -4.02
N SER A 162 5.23 20.11 -3.98
CA SER A 162 3.85 20.38 -4.38
C SER A 162 3.64 19.89 -5.82
N PHE A 163 2.73 18.93 -5.98
CA PHE A 163 2.19 18.55 -7.29
C PHE A 163 0.95 19.41 -7.53
N ASP A 164 1.13 20.50 -8.28
CA ASP A 164 0.01 21.15 -8.96
C ASP A 164 -0.37 20.28 -10.16
N MET A 165 -1.61 19.81 -10.20
CA MET A 165 -2.21 19.24 -11.41
C MET A 165 -3.09 20.32 -12.02
N SER A 166 -2.69 20.82 -13.19
CA SER A 166 -3.57 21.51 -14.14
C SER A 166 -4.29 20.51 -15.03
#